data_AF-A0A2G6GQ80-F1
#
_entry.id   AF-A0A2G6GQ80-F1
#
_cell.length_a   1.000
_cell.length_b   1.000
_cell.length_c   1.000
_cell.angle_alpha   90.00
_cell.angle_beta   90.00
_cell.angle_gamma   90.00
#
_symmetry.space_group_name_H-M   'P 1'
#
loop_
_entity.id
_entity.type
_entity.pdbx_description
1 polymer ?
#
loop_
_entity_poly.entity_id
_entity_poly.type
_entity_poly.pdbx_seq_one_letter_code
_entity_poly.pdbx_strand_id
1 'polypeptide(L)'
;MKNTPEFKIQTEQFDDIRILRYQVPGFETLPLNDKIAIYYLAQAALWGRDILWNQNYKHNLQIRKTLENVIQTYSGNKQTKAFEGFMRYAKKVFFSNGIHHHYSMDKFYPSIAEEDMAQIFD
;
A
#
# COMPACT_ATOMS: atom_id res chain seq x y z
N MET A 1 25.89 -10.28 -24.10
CA MET A 1 24.95 -9.21 -23.72
C MET A 1 24.29 -9.61 -22.42
N LYS A 2 24.32 -8.78 -21.37
CA LYS A 2 23.65 -9.11 -20.10
C LYS A 2 22.13 -9.03 -20.32
N ASN A 3 21.42 -10.14 -20.14
CA ASN A 3 19.96 -10.18 -20.14
C ASN A 3 19.43 -9.23 -19.06
N THR A 4 18.89 -8.08 -19.48
CA THR A 4 18.15 -7.22 -18.57
C THR A 4 16.73 -7.81 -18.47
N PRO A 5 16.23 -8.12 -17.27
CA PRO A 5 14.89 -8.68 -17.14
C PRO A 5 13.85 -7.71 -17.71
N GLU A 6 12.88 -8.27 -18.43
CA GLU A 6 11.77 -7.53 -19.04
C GLU A 6 10.97 -6.76 -17.98
N PHE A 7 10.51 -5.55 -18.31
CA PHE A 7 9.78 -4.70 -17.37
C PHE A 7 8.44 -5.34 -16.99
N LYS A 8 8.33 -5.78 -15.73
CA LYS A 8 7.09 -6.36 -15.20
C LYS A 8 6.06 -5.25 -14.86
N ILE A 9 5.07 -5.08 -15.74
CA ILE A 9 3.96 -4.11 -15.59
C ILE A 9 3.10 -4.45 -14.37
N GLN A 10 2.59 -5.68 -14.26
CA GLN A 10 1.78 -6.10 -13.12
C GLN A 10 2.68 -6.70 -12.03
N THR A 11 2.68 -6.12 -10.84
CA THR A 11 3.49 -6.60 -9.71
C THR A 11 2.78 -7.67 -8.91
N GLU A 12 1.53 -7.38 -8.55
CA GLU A 12 0.73 -8.14 -7.61
C GLU A 12 -0.76 -8.04 -7.97
N GLN A 13 -1.53 -9.02 -7.52
CA GLN A 13 -2.99 -9.01 -7.53
C GLN A 13 -3.51 -9.60 -6.22
N PHE A 14 -4.51 -8.96 -5.63
CA PHE A 14 -5.22 -9.43 -4.44
C PHE A 14 -6.68 -8.99 -4.53
N ASP A 15 -7.60 -9.90 -4.20
CA ASP A 15 -9.04 -9.73 -4.44
C ASP A 15 -9.31 -9.21 -5.88
N ASP A 16 -10.04 -8.11 -5.99
CA ASP A 16 -10.40 -7.41 -7.23
C ASP A 16 -9.37 -6.34 -7.65
N ILE A 17 -8.26 -6.20 -6.92
CA ILE A 17 -7.24 -5.15 -7.11
C ILE A 17 -5.99 -5.72 -7.82
N ARG A 18 -5.54 -5.02 -8.86
CA ARG A 18 -4.25 -5.26 -9.54
C ARG A 18 -3.30 -4.08 -9.35
N ILE A 19 -2.07 -4.34 -8.93
CA ILE A 19 -1.04 -3.31 -8.77
C ILE A 19 -0.16 -3.26 -10.03
N LEU A 20 -0.31 -2.17 -10.78
CA LEU A 20 0.41 -1.92 -12.03
C LEU A 20 1.52 -0.89 -11.84
N ARG A 21 2.57 -1.01 -12.64
CA ARG A 21 3.70 -0.08 -12.72
C ARG A 21 3.77 0.51 -14.12
N TYR A 22 4.21 1.75 -14.20
CA TYR A 22 4.50 2.44 -15.46
C TYR A 22 5.96 2.86 -15.51
N GLN A 23 6.49 2.98 -16.73
CA GLN A 23 7.79 3.58 -16.98
C GLN A 23 7.62 5.09 -17.21
N VAL A 24 8.67 5.86 -16.94
CA VAL A 24 8.71 7.32 -17.20
C VAL A 24 9.72 7.58 -18.32
N PRO A 25 9.40 7.22 -19.59
CA PRO A 25 10.34 7.34 -20.69
C PRO A 25 10.76 8.79 -20.91
N GLY A 26 12.05 9.02 -21.15
CA GLY A 26 12.61 10.35 -21.42
C GLY A 26 12.94 11.16 -20.16
N PHE A 27 12.66 10.64 -18.95
CA PHE A 27 13.08 11.31 -17.72
C PHE A 27 14.61 11.46 -17.66
N GLU A 28 15.35 10.44 -18.10
CA GLU A 28 16.81 10.42 -18.09
C GLU A 28 17.43 11.45 -19.03
N THR A 29 16.71 11.84 -20.09
CA THR A 29 17.21 12.81 -21.08
C THR A 29 16.96 14.26 -20.68
N LEU A 30 16.21 14.50 -19.60
CA LEU A 30 15.93 15.86 -19.14
C LEU A 30 17.19 16.58 -18.62
N PRO A 31 17.30 17.91 -18.84
CA PRO A 31 18.26 18.76 -18.15
C PRO A 31 18.19 18.59 -16.63
N LEU A 32 19.31 18.84 -15.94
CA LEU A 32 19.38 18.68 -14.48
C LEU A 32 18.36 19.57 -13.75
N ASN A 33 18.17 20.81 -14.18
CA ASN A 33 17.24 21.75 -13.55
C ASN A 33 15.79 21.25 -13.62
N ASP A 34 15.38 20.63 -14.73
CA ASP A 34 14.04 20.07 -14.89
C ASP A 34 13.84 18.86 -13.98
N LYS A 35 14.86 17.99 -13.86
CA LYS A 35 14.85 16.86 -12.92
C LYS A 35 14.72 17.32 -11.47
N ILE A 36 15.41 18.40 -11.09
CA ILE A 36 15.32 19.01 -9.75
C ILE A 36 13.90 19.55 -9.52
N ALA A 37 13.33 20.27 -10.49
CA ALA A 37 11.97 20.77 -10.39
C ALA A 37 10.94 19.63 -10.24
N ILE A 38 11.04 18.59 -11.08
CA ILE A 38 10.18 17.40 -10.99
C ILE A 38 10.34 16.70 -9.64
N TYR A 39 11.58 16.56 -9.15
CA TYR A 39 11.84 15.97 -7.84
C TYR A 39 11.10 16.71 -6.73
N TYR A 40 11.20 18.04 -6.66
CA TYR A 40 10.53 18.81 -5.62
C TYR A 40 9.00 18.78 -5.76
N LEU A 41 8.46 18.79 -6.97
CA LEU A 41 7.02 18.62 -7.21
C LEU A 41 6.53 17.23 -6.75
N ALA A 42 7.30 16.18 -7.04
CA ALA A 42 6.99 14.83 -6.57
C ALA A 42 7.04 14.73 -5.03
N GLN A 43 8.03 15.36 -4.39
CA GLN A 43 8.06 15.44 -2.92
C GLN A 43 6.80 16.12 -2.38
N ALA A 44 6.44 17.29 -2.91
CA ALA A 44 5.24 18.02 -2.49
C ALA A 44 3.96 17.18 -2.64
N ALA A 45 3.82 16.43 -3.74
CA ALA A 45 2.69 15.52 -3.94
C ALA A 45 2.64 14.39 -2.90
N LEU A 46 3.78 13.80 -2.54
CA LEU A 46 3.86 12.71 -1.56
C LEU A 46 3.51 13.15 -0.13
N TRP A 47 3.86 14.38 0.25
CA TRP A 47 3.55 14.94 1.58
C TRP A 47 2.05 15.05 1.86
N GLY A 48 1.21 15.08 0.82
CA GLY A 48 -0.25 15.14 0.96
C GLY A 48 -0.92 13.83 1.35
N ARG A 49 -0.19 12.70 1.38
CA ARG A 49 -0.78 11.36 1.63
C ARG A 49 -1.62 11.31 2.91
N ASP A 50 -1.04 11.71 4.04
CA ASP A 50 -1.71 11.54 5.33
C ASP A 50 -2.93 12.46 5.51
N ILE A 51 -2.99 13.57 4.75
CA ILE A 51 -4.17 14.45 4.69
C ILE A 51 -5.36 13.67 4.14
N LEU A 52 -5.19 12.98 3.00
CA LEU A 52 -6.25 12.18 2.38
C LEU A 52 -6.73 11.07 3.31
N TRP A 53 -5.82 10.38 3.99
CA TRP A 53 -6.18 9.35 4.96
C TRP A 53 -7.06 9.90 6.08
N ASN A 54 -6.71 11.08 6.62
CA ASN A 54 -7.47 11.73 7.68
C ASN A 54 -8.85 12.21 7.22
N GLN A 55 -8.94 12.71 5.99
CA GLN A 55 -10.21 13.11 5.36
C GLN A 55 -11.15 11.92 5.15
N ASN A 56 -10.62 10.77 4.74
CA ASN A 56 -11.43 9.59 4.42
C ASN A 56 -12.10 8.94 5.64
N TYR A 57 -11.49 9.03 6.83
CA TYR A 57 -12.10 8.58 8.10
C TYR A 57 -11.23 8.98 9.30
N LYS A 58 -11.87 9.45 10.37
CA LYS A 58 -11.19 9.95 11.59
C LYS A 58 -10.19 8.96 12.23
N HIS A 59 -10.37 7.65 12.06
CA HIS A 59 -9.49 6.63 12.66
C HIS A 59 -8.47 6.03 11.67
N ASN A 60 -8.49 6.43 10.40
CA ASN A 60 -7.64 5.83 9.35
C ASN A 60 -6.14 5.91 9.68
N LEU A 61 -5.66 7.06 10.18
CA LEU A 61 -4.24 7.20 10.52
C LEU A 61 -3.82 6.29 11.68
N GLN A 62 -4.69 6.11 12.67
CA GLN A 62 -4.42 5.20 13.79
C GLN A 62 -4.41 3.74 13.30
N ILE A 63 -5.43 3.33 12.55
CA ILE A 63 -5.54 1.99 11.97
C ILE A 63 -4.32 1.69 11.08
N ARG A 64 -3.95 2.63 10.19
CA ARG A 64 -2.77 2.52 9.33
C ARG A 64 -1.51 2.24 10.13
N LYS A 65 -1.24 3.05 11.16
CA LYS A 65 -0.07 2.91 12.02
C LYS A 65 -0.06 1.57 12.76
N THR A 66 -1.21 1.10 13.22
CA THR A 66 -1.33 -0.23 13.86
C THR A 66 -0.98 -1.34 12.87
N LEU A 67 -1.54 -1.32 11.66
CA LEU A 67 -1.24 -2.31 10.63
C LEU A 67 0.25 -2.27 10.22
N GLU A 68 0.81 -1.08 10.01
CA GLU A 68 2.22 -0.88 9.69
C GLU A 68 3.14 -1.44 10.80
N ASN A 69 2.79 -1.18 12.07
CA ASN A 69 3.54 -1.70 13.21
C ASN A 69 3.54 -3.24 13.21
N VAL A 70 2.37 -3.86 13.14
CA VAL A 70 2.25 -5.34 13.08
C VAL A 70 3.05 -5.92 11.91
N ILE A 71 2.97 -5.32 10.72
CA ILE A 71 3.75 -5.79 9.54
C ILE A 71 5.26 -5.74 9.81
N GLN A 72 5.74 -4.69 10.49
CA GLN A 72 7.15 -4.49 10.78
C GLN A 72 7.65 -5.39 11.91
N THR A 73 6.84 -5.62 12.95
CA THR A 73 7.30 -6.26 14.19
C THR A 73 6.87 -7.71 14.34
N TYR A 74 5.86 -8.19 13.61
CA TYR A 74 5.35 -9.55 13.76
C TYR A 74 6.45 -10.59 13.46
N SER A 75 6.80 -11.36 14.49
CA SER A 75 7.84 -12.40 14.49
C SER A 75 7.28 -13.83 14.47
N GLY A 76 5.95 -13.98 14.44
CA GLY A 76 5.30 -15.27 14.31
C GLY A 76 5.42 -15.86 12.90
N ASN A 77 4.78 -17.02 12.68
CA ASN A 77 4.79 -17.70 11.39
C ASN A 77 3.98 -16.88 10.36
N LYS A 78 4.65 -16.44 9.28
CA LYS A 78 4.06 -15.63 8.20
C LYS A 78 3.44 -16.46 7.07
N GLN A 79 3.53 -17.79 7.14
CA GLN A 79 2.97 -18.73 6.17
C GLN A 79 1.61 -19.29 6.63
N THR A 80 0.99 -18.71 7.66
CA THR A 80 -0.34 -19.12 8.15
C THR A 80 -1.44 -18.43 7.34
N LYS A 81 -2.59 -19.10 7.19
CA LYS A 81 -3.77 -18.51 6.54
C LYS A 81 -4.25 -17.23 7.24
N ALA A 82 -4.12 -17.18 8.56
CA ALA A 82 -4.45 -15.99 9.35
C ALA A 82 -3.56 -14.79 8.96
N PHE A 83 -2.24 -14.98 8.88
CA PHE A 83 -1.32 -13.92 8.49
C PHE A 83 -1.49 -13.51 7.02
N GLU A 84 -1.76 -14.46 6.13
CA GLU A 84 -2.11 -14.17 4.73
C GLU A 84 -3.39 -13.33 4.61
N GLY A 85 -4.42 -13.66 5.40
CA GLY A 85 -5.65 -12.88 5.50
C GLY A 85 -5.40 -11.47 6.04
N PHE A 86 -4.54 -11.35 7.06
CA PHE A 86 -4.13 -10.06 7.64
C PHE A 86 -3.45 -9.18 6.59
N MET A 87 -2.48 -9.74 5.87
CA MET A 87 -1.76 -9.03 4.80
C MET A 87 -2.70 -8.62 3.68
N ARG A 88 -3.69 -9.45 3.32
CA ARG A 88 -4.71 -9.12 2.33
C ARG A 88 -5.57 -7.94 2.79
N TYR A 89 -6.06 -7.94 4.03
CA TYR A 89 -6.80 -6.82 4.60
C TYR A 89 -5.95 -5.53 4.61
N ALA A 90 -4.72 -5.60 5.10
CA ALA A 90 -3.82 -4.45 5.17
C ALA A 90 -3.54 -3.84 3.78
N LYS A 91 -3.32 -4.68 2.77
CA LYS A 91 -3.13 -4.24 1.37
C LYS A 91 -4.34 -3.48 0.84
N LYS A 92 -5.57 -3.93 1.12
CA LYS A 92 -6.81 -3.22 0.72
C LYS A 92 -6.90 -1.85 1.39
N VAL A 93 -6.55 -1.77 2.67
CA VAL A 93 -6.53 -0.52 3.44
C VAL A 93 -5.51 0.46 2.86
N PHE A 94 -4.30 0.00 2.54
CA PHE A 94 -3.27 0.84 1.90
C PHE A 94 -3.68 1.32 0.51
N PHE A 95 -4.24 0.43 -0.31
CA PHE A 95 -4.68 0.76 -1.66
C PHE A 95 -5.79 1.82 -1.66
N SER A 96 -6.75 1.69 -0.74
CA SER A 96 -7.95 2.55 -0.71
C SER A 96 -7.77 3.83 0.10
N ASN A 97 -6.57 4.08 0.65
CA ASN A 97 -6.29 5.18 1.58
C ASN A 97 -7.26 5.22 2.78
N GLY A 98 -7.63 4.04 3.29
CA GLY A 98 -8.61 3.90 4.37
C GLY A 98 -9.32 2.54 4.39
N ILE A 99 -10.21 2.36 5.37
CA ILE A 99 -10.94 1.10 5.59
C ILE A 99 -12.19 0.90 4.73
N HIS A 100 -12.40 1.73 3.72
CA HIS A 100 -13.56 1.67 2.83
C HIS A 100 -13.10 1.37 1.41
N HIS A 101 -13.92 0.63 0.68
CA HIS A 101 -13.68 0.31 -0.72
C HIS A 101 -13.66 1.60 -1.55
N HIS A 102 -12.56 1.87 -2.24
CA HIS A 102 -12.33 3.08 -3.03
C HIS A 102 -13.41 3.40 -4.08
N TYR A 103 -14.14 2.37 -4.56
CA TYR A 103 -15.29 2.52 -5.47
C TYR A 103 -16.67 2.44 -4.79
N SER A 104 -17.04 1.30 -4.17
CA SER A 104 -18.38 1.13 -3.57
C SER A 104 -18.60 1.87 -2.25
N MET A 105 -17.53 2.38 -1.62
CA MET A 105 -17.54 2.98 -0.28
C MET A 105 -17.91 2.02 0.86
N ASP A 106 -18.10 0.73 0.58
CA ASP A 106 -18.35 -0.27 1.61
C ASP A 106 -17.15 -0.44 2.53
N LYS A 107 -17.41 -0.58 3.83
CA LYS A 107 -16.34 -0.86 4.79
C LYS A 107 -15.78 -2.27 4.56
N PHE A 108 -14.46 -2.39 4.56
CA PHE A 108 -13.80 -3.69 4.54
C PHE A 108 -13.98 -4.43 5.85
N TYR A 109 -14.18 -5.74 5.75
CA TYR A 109 -14.12 -6.67 6.88
C TYR A 109 -12.96 -7.64 6.66
N PRO A 110 -12.09 -7.88 7.66
CA PRO A 110 -11.07 -8.91 7.55
C PRO A 110 -11.71 -10.29 7.41
N SER A 111 -11.26 -11.09 6.45
CA SER A 111 -11.67 -12.50 6.31
C SER A 111 -10.86 -13.40 7.27
N ILE A 112 -10.76 -13.00 8.54
CA ILE A 112 -9.94 -13.64 9.58
C ILE A 112 -10.81 -13.73 10.83
N ALA A 113 -10.70 -14.83 11.58
CA ALA A 113 -11.35 -14.93 12.87
C ALA A 113 -10.82 -13.85 13.83
N GLU A 114 -11.65 -13.36 14.73
CA GLU A 114 -11.28 -12.28 15.66
C GLU A 114 -10.14 -12.73 16.57
N GLU A 115 -10.16 -13.99 17.01
CA GLU A 115 -9.14 -14.59 17.88
C GLU A 115 -7.79 -14.69 17.18
N ASP A 116 -7.78 -15.10 15.91
CA ASP A 116 -6.57 -15.18 15.08
C ASP A 116 -6.00 -13.77 14.83
N MET A 117 -6.88 -12.79 14.63
CA MET A 117 -6.47 -11.39 14.47
C MET A 117 -5.89 -10.83 15.77
N ALA A 118 -6.48 -11.14 16.93
CA ALA A 118 -5.95 -10.73 18.23
C ALA A 118 -4.54 -11.29 18.45
N GLN A 119 -4.30 -12.57 18.17
CA GLN A 119 -2.97 -13.19 18.27
C GLN A 119 -1.91 -12.56 17.36
N ILE A 120 -2.32 -11.97 16.23
CA ILE A 120 -1.40 -11.26 15.34
C ILE A 120 -1.02 -9.88 15.90
N PHE A 121 -1.89 -9.28 16.73
CA PHE A 121 -1.73 -7.94 17.28
C PHE A 121 -1.03 -7.92 18.64
N ASP A 122 -0.99 -9.05 19.34
CA ASP A 122 -0.20 -9.30 20.55
C ASP A 122 1.32 -9.31 20.27
#